data_AF-A0A8S9KVL8-F1
#
_entry.id   AF-A0A8S9KVL8-F1
#
_cell.length_a   1.000
_cell.length_b   1.000
_cell.length_c   1.000
_cell.angle_alpha   90.00
_cell.angle_beta   90.00
_cell.angle_gamma   90.00
#
_symmetry.space_group_name_H-M   'P 1'
#
loop_
_entity.id
_entity.type
_entity.pdbx_description
1 polymer ?
#
loop_
_entity_poly.entity_id
_entity_poly.type
_entity_poly.pdbx_seq_one_letter_code
_entity_poly.pdbx_strand_id
1 'polypeptide(L)'
;MRASRSLLWKLSIIVLLAVFSQPSFSGDTGSSDETETGNGHEAAEMQPQGAGNRKGRGGRGAIAQVAEMNWPGKWELFLKSSGVSAMHAILLPLINKVQFYDATIWRISQIKLPPGVPCHVFDHVHNKVDCWAHSVLIDIESGHIRPLSE
;
A
#
# COMPACT_ATOMS: atom_id res chain seq x y z
N MET A 1 -13.90 9.62 62.62
CA MET A 1 -13.89 9.60 61.15
C MET A 1 -14.07 11.03 60.65
N ARG A 2 -13.00 11.69 60.20
CA ARG A 2 -13.06 13.04 59.62
C ARG A 2 -12.14 13.07 58.41
N ALA A 3 -12.67 12.62 57.27
CA ALA A 3 -11.97 12.65 56.00
C ALA A 3 -11.70 14.12 55.62
N SER A 4 -10.45 14.41 55.32
CA SER A 4 -9.95 15.74 55.02
C SER A 4 -10.57 16.25 53.71
N ARG A 5 -11.36 17.33 53.80
CA ARG A 5 -12.05 17.97 52.69
C ARG A 5 -11.10 18.60 51.65
N SER A 6 -9.78 18.56 51.86
CA SER A 6 -8.78 19.13 50.96
C SER A 6 -8.39 18.24 49.77
N LEU A 7 -8.65 16.92 49.82
CA LEU A 7 -8.32 16.02 48.72
C LEU A 7 -9.40 15.97 47.62
N LEU A 8 -10.66 16.27 47.95
CA LEU A 8 -11.75 16.25 46.97
C LEU A 8 -11.68 17.42 45.98
N TRP A 9 -11.12 18.56 46.39
CA TRP A 9 -11.04 19.72 45.49
C TRP A 9 -9.93 19.60 44.44
N LYS A 10 -8.84 18.87 44.76
CA LYS A 10 -7.73 18.68 43.83
C LYS A 10 -8.02 17.66 42.74
N LEU A 11 -8.91 16.69 42.99
CA LEU A 11 -9.28 15.67 41.99
C LEU A 11 -10.32 16.17 40.98
N SER A 12 -11.17 17.16 41.33
CA SER A 12 -12.12 17.75 40.38
C SER A 12 -11.48 18.66 39.32
N ILE A 13 -10.31 19.27 39.60
CA ILE A 13 -9.64 20.17 38.65
C ILE A 13 -8.94 19.40 37.52
N ILE A 14 -8.46 18.19 37.78
CA ILE A 14 -7.74 17.39 36.78
C ILE A 14 -8.71 16.73 35.77
N VAL A 15 -9.93 16.39 36.18
CA VAL A 15 -10.93 15.78 35.27
C VAL A 15 -11.57 16.81 34.33
N LEU A 16 -11.57 18.10 34.66
CA LEU A 16 -12.14 19.14 33.81
C LEU A 16 -11.24 19.62 32.66
N LEU A 17 -9.93 19.33 32.68
CA LEU A 17 -9.01 19.75 31.61
C LEU A 17 -8.89 18.75 30.46
N ALA A 18 -9.48 17.54 30.57
CA ALA A 18 -9.36 16.51 29.54
C ALA A 18 -10.59 16.36 28.62
N VAL A 19 -11.65 17.18 28.79
CA VAL A 19 -12.92 17.02 28.05
C VAL A 19 -13.21 18.15 27.06
N PHE A 20 -12.41 19.22 27.01
CA PHE A 20 -12.59 20.31 26.03
C PHE A 20 -11.31 20.63 25.26
N SER A 21 -10.87 19.67 24.43
CA SER A 21 -10.08 19.99 23.24
C SER A 21 -10.86 19.52 22.02
N GLN A 22 -11.91 20.26 21.67
CA GLN A 22 -12.44 20.25 20.32
C GLN A 22 -11.59 21.22 19.48
N PRO A 23 -11.19 20.88 18.25
CA PRO A 23 -10.58 21.85 17.36
C PRO A 23 -11.65 22.87 16.96
N SER A 24 -11.47 24.12 17.40
CA SER A 24 -12.26 25.25 16.91
C SER A 24 -11.93 25.48 15.44
N PHE A 25 -12.90 25.21 14.56
CA PHE A 25 -12.88 25.69 13.18
C PHE A 25 -13.20 27.19 13.20
N SER A 26 -12.18 28.04 13.23
CA SER A 26 -12.34 29.46 12.92
C SER A 26 -12.43 29.59 11.40
N GLY A 27 -13.64 29.83 10.89
CA GLY A 27 -13.83 30.30 9.53
C GLY A 27 -13.33 31.74 9.44
N ASP A 28 -12.10 31.93 8.98
CA ASP A 28 -11.59 33.23 8.56
C ASP A 28 -11.78 33.34 7.05
N THR A 29 -12.75 34.16 6.64
CA THR A 29 -12.82 34.73 5.29
C THR A 29 -11.67 35.73 5.15
N GLY A 30 -10.48 35.22 4.84
CA GLY A 30 -9.30 36.01 4.56
C GLY A 30 -8.79 35.70 3.16
N SER A 31 -9.04 36.63 2.24
CA SER A 31 -8.42 36.71 0.92
C SER A 31 -6.90 36.53 1.05
N SER A 32 -6.37 35.41 0.57
CA SER A 32 -4.93 35.16 0.50
C SER A 32 -4.49 35.15 -0.96
N ASP A 33 -3.70 36.15 -1.32
CA ASP A 33 -2.78 36.12 -2.46
C ASP A 33 -2.04 34.78 -2.47
N GLU A 34 -2.14 34.07 -3.60
CA GLU A 34 -1.45 32.82 -3.85
C GLU A 34 0.04 33.10 -4.05
N THR A 35 0.86 32.74 -3.07
CA THR A 35 2.27 32.42 -3.33
C THR A 35 2.42 30.92 -3.15
N GLU A 36 2.25 30.19 -4.25
CA GLU A 36 2.54 28.76 -4.34
C GLU A 36 3.99 28.49 -3.93
N THR A 37 4.17 27.83 -2.80
CA THR A 37 5.34 26.96 -2.58
C THR A 37 4.85 25.52 -2.73
N GLY A 38 4.63 25.13 -3.98
CA GLY A 38 4.29 23.76 -4.34
C GLY A 38 5.49 22.85 -4.11
N ASN A 39 5.53 22.15 -2.99
CA ASN A 39 6.27 20.88 -2.91
C ASN A 39 5.42 19.83 -3.64
N GLY A 40 5.54 19.82 -4.97
CA GLY A 40 5.08 18.71 -5.79
C GLY A 40 5.91 17.48 -5.42
N HIS A 41 5.28 16.51 -4.76
CA HIS A 41 5.83 15.17 -4.66
C HIS A 41 5.65 14.47 -6.01
N GLU A 42 6.48 14.87 -6.98
CA GLU A 42 6.62 14.20 -8.27
C GLU A 42 7.24 12.82 -8.01
N ALA A 43 6.56 11.75 -8.41
CA ALA A 43 7.22 10.45 -8.51
C ALA A 43 8.34 10.61 -9.54
N ALA A 44 9.60 10.51 -9.11
CA ALA A 44 10.74 10.69 -10.00
C ALA A 44 10.67 9.64 -11.14
N GLU A 45 10.27 10.09 -12.32
CA GLU A 45 10.35 9.35 -13.57
C GLU A 45 11.83 8.98 -13.79
N MET A 46 12.16 7.70 -13.69
CA MET A 46 13.51 7.22 -13.95
C MET A 46 13.76 7.30 -15.46
N GLN A 47 14.33 8.42 -15.92
CA GLN A 47 14.73 8.61 -17.31
C GLN A 47 15.75 7.53 -17.73
N PRO A 48 15.54 6.81 -18.84
CA PRO A 48 16.55 5.89 -19.35
C PRO A 48 17.76 6.70 -19.77
N GLN A 49 18.88 6.50 -19.08
CA GLN A 49 20.14 7.15 -19.42
C GLN A 49 20.54 6.71 -20.83
N GLY A 50 20.73 7.70 -21.70
CA GLY A 50 20.95 7.53 -23.12
C GLY A 50 22.07 6.55 -23.46
N ALA A 51 21.86 5.81 -24.55
CA ALA A 51 22.79 4.84 -25.11
C ALA A 51 24.11 5.52 -25.55
N GLY A 52 25.04 5.65 -24.61
CA GLY A 52 26.44 5.94 -24.88
C GLY A 52 27.16 4.67 -25.32
N ASN A 53 27.58 4.64 -26.58
CA ASN A 53 28.34 3.55 -27.18
C ASN A 53 29.65 3.28 -26.39
N ARG A 54 29.68 2.21 -25.58
CA ARG A 54 30.93 1.68 -24.99
C ARG A 54 31.02 0.18 -25.21
N LYS A 55 32.08 -0.19 -25.92
CA LYS A 55 32.49 -1.55 -26.26
C LYS A 55 32.61 -2.43 -25.01
N GLY A 56 32.28 -3.70 -25.21
CA GLY A 56 31.95 -4.65 -24.16
C GLY A 56 33.05 -4.94 -23.14
N ARG A 57 32.59 -5.35 -21.96
CA ARG A 57 33.25 -6.36 -21.13
C ARG A 57 32.20 -7.01 -20.25
N GLY A 58 32.09 -8.34 -20.34
CA GLY A 58 31.14 -9.12 -19.56
C GLY A 58 31.31 -8.86 -18.07
N GLY A 59 30.24 -8.38 -17.45
CA GLY A 59 30.16 -8.11 -16.01
C GLY A 59 28.88 -8.73 -15.49
N ARG A 60 29.02 -9.62 -14.50
CA ARG A 60 27.93 -10.20 -13.71
C ARG A 60 26.92 -9.12 -13.34
N GLY A 61 25.63 -9.43 -13.52
CA GLY A 61 24.51 -8.51 -13.34
C GLY A 61 24.70 -7.60 -12.13
N ALA A 62 24.89 -6.32 -12.40
CA ALA A 62 24.95 -5.29 -11.38
C ALA A 62 23.59 -5.27 -10.68
N ILE A 63 23.57 -5.68 -9.41
CA ILE A 63 22.42 -5.44 -8.55
C ILE A 63 22.35 -3.91 -8.41
N ALA A 64 21.25 -3.30 -8.86
CA ALA A 64 21.06 -1.86 -8.77
C ALA A 64 21.30 -1.42 -7.32
N GLN A 65 22.19 -0.44 -7.14
CA GLN A 65 22.43 0.11 -5.81
C GLN A 65 21.13 0.73 -5.32
N VAL A 66 20.64 0.25 -4.17
CA VAL A 66 19.43 0.79 -3.53
C VAL A 66 19.73 2.24 -3.18
N ALA A 67 18.87 3.17 -3.62
CA ALA A 67 19.03 4.58 -3.29
C ALA A 67 19.01 4.77 -1.76
N GLU A 68 20.08 5.33 -1.21
CA GLU A 68 20.20 5.57 0.22
C GLU A 68 19.29 6.73 0.61
N MET A 69 18.29 6.44 1.45
CA MET A 69 17.27 7.38 1.88
C MET A 69 17.55 7.76 3.34
N ASN A 70 17.68 9.05 3.65
CA ASN A 70 17.97 9.55 5.02
C ASN A 70 16.76 9.50 5.98
N TRP A 71 15.85 8.54 5.79
CA TRP A 71 14.65 8.34 6.62
C TRP A 71 14.82 7.08 7.46
N PRO A 72 14.19 6.98 8.66
CA PRO A 72 14.35 5.81 9.52
C PRO A 72 13.77 4.50 8.95
N GLY A 73 12.98 4.58 7.87
CA GLY A 73 12.41 3.42 7.19
C GLY A 73 13.39 2.79 6.20
N LYS A 74 13.37 1.46 6.11
CA LYS A 74 14.09 0.69 5.08
C LYS A 74 13.09 -0.05 4.20
N TRP A 75 13.36 -0.09 2.90
CA TRP A 75 12.64 -0.94 1.95
C TRP A 75 13.39 -2.24 1.79
N GLU A 76 12.65 -3.35 1.82
CA GLU A 76 13.18 -4.66 1.47
C GLU A 76 12.25 -5.35 0.48
N LEU A 77 12.84 -6.17 -0.39
CA LEU A 77 12.07 -6.98 -1.32
C LEU A 77 11.45 -8.15 -0.56
N PHE A 78 10.14 -8.08 -0.33
CA PHE A 78 9.38 -9.16 0.31
C PHE A 78 9.19 -10.36 -0.63
N LEU A 79 8.72 -10.12 -1.86
CA LEU A 79 8.39 -11.17 -2.82
C LEU A 79 8.79 -10.72 -4.22
N LYS A 80 9.45 -11.60 -4.99
CA LYS A 80 9.91 -11.25 -6.34
C LYS A 80 8.76 -11.07 -7.35
N SER A 81 7.68 -11.82 -7.18
CA SER A 81 6.44 -11.68 -7.95
C SER A 81 5.28 -12.22 -7.14
N SER A 82 4.20 -11.46 -7.06
CA SER A 82 2.88 -11.87 -6.54
C SER A 82 2.05 -12.64 -7.57
N GLY A 83 2.49 -12.63 -8.83
CA GLY A 83 1.81 -13.20 -9.99
C GLY A 83 0.53 -12.48 -10.42
N VAL A 84 0.07 -11.47 -9.68
CA VAL A 84 -1.02 -10.55 -10.04
C VAL A 84 -0.56 -9.11 -9.81
N SER A 85 -1.16 -8.16 -10.53
CA SER A 85 -0.93 -6.72 -10.32
C SER A 85 -1.80 -6.24 -9.16
N ALA A 86 -1.21 -6.17 -7.96
CA ALA A 86 -1.95 -5.79 -6.76
C ALA A 86 -2.38 -4.31 -6.83
N MET A 87 -3.64 -4.08 -7.22
CA MET A 87 -4.27 -2.76 -7.11
C MET A 87 -4.68 -2.46 -5.68
N HIS A 88 -5.12 -3.48 -4.94
CA HIS A 88 -5.42 -3.40 -3.51
C HIS A 88 -4.74 -4.53 -2.75
N ALA A 89 -4.30 -4.23 -1.52
CA ALA A 89 -3.71 -5.19 -0.60
C ALA A 89 -4.35 -5.06 0.78
N ILE A 90 -4.84 -6.17 1.34
CA ILE A 90 -5.47 -6.21 2.66
C ILE A 90 -4.66 -7.13 3.55
N LEU A 91 -4.12 -6.58 4.64
CA LEU A 91 -3.43 -7.36 5.66
C LEU A 91 -4.44 -8.09 6.55
N LEU A 92 -4.24 -9.39 6.73
CA LEU A 92 -5.07 -10.28 7.55
C LEU A 92 -4.22 -10.78 8.74
N PRO A 93 -4.03 -9.95 9.78
CA PRO A 93 -3.05 -10.20 10.83
C PRO A 93 -3.37 -11.44 11.68
N LEU A 94 -4.65 -11.79 11.85
CA LEU A 94 -5.06 -12.95 12.64
C LEU A 94 -4.65 -14.30 12.02
N ILE A 95 -4.42 -14.34 10.71
CA ILE A 95 -4.02 -15.56 9.99
C ILE A 95 -2.64 -15.43 9.33
N ASN A 96 -1.95 -14.32 9.57
CA ASN A 96 -0.65 -13.96 9.01
C ASN A 96 -0.59 -14.03 7.46
N LYS A 97 -1.61 -13.48 6.81
CA LYS A 97 -1.71 -13.46 5.34
C LYS A 97 -2.01 -12.07 4.82
N VAL A 98 -1.73 -11.85 3.55
CA VAL A 98 -2.14 -10.65 2.82
C VAL A 98 -2.92 -11.07 1.58
N GLN A 99 -4.07 -10.42 1.38
CA GLN A 99 -4.91 -10.62 0.22
C GLN A 99 -4.64 -9.52 -0.80
N PHE A 100 -4.26 -9.89 -2.03
CA PHE A 100 -4.13 -8.95 -3.14
C PHE A 100 -5.32 -9.09 -4.09
N TYR A 101 -5.78 -7.96 -4.62
CA TYR A 101 -6.79 -7.86 -5.67
C TYR A 101 -6.22 -7.11 -6.87
N ASP A 102 -6.43 -7.67 -8.06
CA ASP A 102 -6.10 -7.12 -9.36
C ASP A 102 -7.39 -6.73 -10.10
N ALA A 103 -7.27 -5.90 -11.11
CA ALA A 103 -8.35 -5.60 -12.02
C ALA A 103 -8.54 -6.71 -13.05
N THR A 104 -9.77 -7.21 -13.16
CA THR A 104 -10.17 -8.18 -14.17
C THR A 104 -10.10 -7.64 -15.61
N ILE A 105 -10.03 -6.32 -15.81
CA ILE A 105 -9.97 -5.73 -17.16
C ILE A 105 -8.67 -6.04 -17.90
N TRP A 106 -7.57 -6.32 -17.18
CA TRP A 106 -6.28 -6.65 -17.77
C TRP A 106 -6.15 -8.12 -18.17
N ARG A 107 -7.10 -8.96 -17.73
CA ARG A 107 -7.38 -10.36 -18.11
C ARG A 107 -6.27 -11.37 -17.83
N ILE A 108 -5.01 -11.07 -18.09
CA ILE A 108 -3.93 -12.05 -18.04
C ILE A 108 -2.98 -11.69 -16.91
N SER A 109 -3.07 -12.45 -15.83
CA SER A 109 -2.06 -12.48 -14.77
C SER A 109 -1.04 -13.58 -15.04
N GLN A 110 -0.07 -13.79 -14.14
CA GLN A 110 0.90 -14.88 -14.25
C GLN A 110 0.42 -16.17 -13.57
N ILE A 111 -0.79 -16.17 -12.98
CA ILE A 111 -1.32 -17.29 -12.19
C ILE A 111 -2.69 -17.69 -12.72
N LYS A 112 -2.87 -18.97 -13.04
CA LYS A 112 -4.16 -19.51 -13.47
C LYS A 112 -5.09 -19.75 -12.28
N LEU A 113 -6.39 -19.75 -12.53
CA LEU A 113 -7.37 -20.21 -11.55
C LEU A 113 -7.11 -21.67 -11.14
N PRO A 114 -7.47 -22.06 -9.90
CA PRO A 114 -7.38 -23.44 -9.45
C PRO A 114 -8.15 -24.40 -10.38
N PRO A 115 -7.69 -25.66 -10.52
CA PRO A 115 -8.42 -26.65 -11.31
C PRO A 115 -9.83 -26.87 -10.74
N GLY A 116 -10.82 -26.99 -11.63
CA GLY A 116 -12.23 -27.18 -11.26
C GLY A 116 -13.01 -25.88 -11.02
N VAL A 117 -12.36 -24.71 -11.07
CA VAL A 117 -13.04 -23.41 -11.03
C VAL A 117 -13.48 -23.01 -12.45
N PRO A 118 -14.75 -22.60 -12.66
CA PRO A 118 -15.19 -22.10 -13.96
C PRO A 118 -14.53 -20.75 -14.28
N CYS A 119 -14.09 -20.59 -15.53
CA CYS A 119 -13.51 -19.33 -15.99
C CYS A 119 -14.58 -18.23 -16.10
N HIS A 120 -14.18 -16.98 -15.86
CA HIS A 120 -15.07 -15.82 -16.01
C HIS A 120 -15.33 -15.54 -17.49
N VAL A 121 -16.59 -15.50 -17.90
CA VAL A 121 -16.96 -15.09 -19.27
C VAL A 121 -17.00 -13.57 -19.32
N PHE A 122 -16.10 -12.95 -20.07
CA PHE A 122 -16.07 -11.49 -20.20
C PHE A 122 -16.71 -10.98 -21.49
N ASP A 123 -16.93 -11.86 -22.46
CA ASP A 123 -17.59 -11.56 -23.72
C ASP A 123 -18.54 -12.69 -24.07
N HIS A 124 -19.82 -12.50 -23.77
CA HIS A 124 -20.86 -13.50 -24.00
C HIS A 124 -21.20 -13.68 -25.48
N VAL A 125 -20.95 -12.68 -26.33
CA VAL A 125 -21.27 -12.73 -27.76
C VAL A 125 -20.26 -13.62 -28.49
N HIS A 126 -18.98 -13.47 -28.15
CA HIS A 126 -17.90 -14.23 -28.76
C HIS A 126 -17.41 -15.40 -27.90
N ASN A 127 -18.11 -15.70 -26.80
CA ASN A 127 -17.77 -16.74 -25.82
C ASN A 127 -16.30 -16.68 -25.34
N LYS A 128 -15.79 -15.47 -25.07
CA LYS A 128 -14.42 -15.32 -24.56
C LYS A 128 -14.41 -15.44 -23.05
N VAL A 129 -13.44 -16.21 -22.57
CA VAL A 129 -13.27 -16.53 -21.16
C VAL A 129 -11.92 -16.10 -20.64
N ASP A 130 -11.90 -15.80 -19.35
CA ASP A 130 -10.73 -15.48 -18.57
C ASP A 130 -10.57 -16.53 -17.46
N CYS A 131 -9.48 -17.29 -17.57
CA CYS A 131 -9.13 -18.38 -16.67
C CYS A 131 -7.96 -18.03 -15.74
N TRP A 132 -7.64 -16.74 -15.60
CA TRP A 132 -6.54 -16.26 -14.76
C TRP A 132 -7.06 -15.75 -13.41
N ALA A 133 -6.23 -15.90 -12.39
CA ALA A 133 -6.55 -15.41 -11.05
C ALA A 133 -6.35 -13.89 -11.01
N HIS A 134 -7.37 -13.18 -10.53
CA HIS A 134 -7.36 -11.74 -10.27
C HIS A 134 -7.27 -11.41 -8.78
N SER A 135 -7.06 -12.43 -7.95
CA SER A 135 -6.79 -12.25 -6.54
C SER A 135 -5.96 -13.40 -6.01
N VAL A 136 -5.08 -13.09 -5.06
CA VAL A 136 -4.19 -14.08 -4.43
C VAL A 136 -4.10 -13.86 -2.93
N LEU A 137 -4.09 -14.96 -2.19
CA LEU A 137 -3.80 -14.95 -0.77
C LEU A 137 -2.35 -15.38 -0.56
N ILE A 138 -1.56 -14.51 0.05
CA ILE A 138 -0.13 -14.71 0.26
C ILE A 138 0.13 -14.92 1.74
N ASP A 139 0.92 -15.93 2.07
CA ASP A 139 1.44 -16.16 3.40
C ASP A 139 2.67 -15.28 3.67
N ILE A 140 2.67 -14.52 4.77
CA ILE A 140 3.68 -13.49 5.03
C ILE A 140 5.02 -14.11 5.44
N GLU A 141 5.01 -15.25 6.14
CA GLU A 141 6.25 -15.92 6.57
C GLU A 141 6.94 -16.66 5.43
N SER A 142 6.17 -17.38 4.62
CA SER A 142 6.70 -18.26 3.58
C SER A 142 6.69 -17.65 2.18
N GLY A 143 5.93 -16.59 1.95
CA GLY A 143 5.67 -16.05 0.62
C GLY A 143 4.81 -16.97 -0.26
N HIS A 144 4.21 -18.04 0.29
CA HIS A 144 3.39 -18.97 -0.47
C HIS A 144 2.15 -18.28 -1.03
N ILE A 145 1.92 -18.41 -2.33
CA ILE A 145 0.84 -17.77 -3.06
C ILE A 145 -0.27 -18.78 -3.36
N ARG A 146 -1.50 -18.45 -2.97
CA ARG A 146 -2.70 -19.21 -3.34
C ARG A 146 -3.61 -18.38 -4.24
N PRO A 147 -3.88 -18.79 -5.48
CA PRO A 147 -4.88 -18.13 -6.31
C PRO A 147 -6.27 -18.31 -5.72
N LEU A 148 -7.07 -17.25 -5.80
CA LEU A 148 -8.49 -17.28 -5.47
C LEU A 148 -9.33 -17.14 -6.73
N SER A 149 -10.46 -17.83 -6.74
CA SER A 149 -11.59 -17.50 -7.59
C SER A 149 -12.33 -16.33 -6.93
N GLU A 150 -12.71 -15.32 -7.73
CA GLU A 150 -13.59 -14.23 -7.26
C GLU A 150 -14.87 -14.76 -6.58
#